data_AF-G4CVI6-F1
#
_entry.id   AF-G4CVI6-F1
#
_cell.length_a   1.000
_cell.length_b   1.000
_cell.length_c   1.000
_cell.angle_alpha   90.00
_cell.angle_beta   90.00
_cell.angle_gamma   90.00
#
_symmetry.space_group_name_H-M   'P 1'
#
loop_
_entity.id
_entity.type
_entity.pdbx_description
1 polymer ?
#
loop_
_entity_poly.entity_id
_entity_poly.type
_entity_poly.pdbx_seq_one_letter_code
_entity_poly.pdbx_strand_id
1 'polypeptide(L)'
;MSLWPLARHLVLTGSAPGAVLGFGWIFCAVNGANGSLFAKLLAILVVGVLGSFFVHESGHLLSLRATSPDAVACWEITLLRISLLVRNTSSPLAVSLNAAAGSLGSAVAGCAILLAQRLFPSSLAGTVQLIGWLYLAHILFLIPPSTDGRTVLFGLRKHRELG
;
A
#
# COMPACT_ATOMS: atom_id res chain seq x y z
N MET A 1 14.02 6.56 -11.22
CA MET A 1 13.29 5.29 -11.01
C MET A 1 11.79 5.50 -11.15
N SER A 2 11.08 4.64 -11.90
CA SER A 2 9.64 4.79 -12.26
C SER A 2 8.72 3.93 -11.38
N LEU A 3 7.46 4.36 -11.19
CA LEU A 3 6.36 3.59 -10.56
C LEU A 3 5.68 2.59 -11.52
N TRP A 4 6.07 2.58 -12.79
CA TRP A 4 5.48 1.70 -13.80
C TRP A 4 5.50 0.21 -13.45
N PRO A 5 6.59 -0.36 -12.90
CA PRO A 5 6.61 -1.79 -12.52
C PRO A 5 5.60 -2.11 -11.42
N LEU A 6 5.37 -1.18 -10.49
CA LEU A 6 4.36 -1.29 -9.44
C LEU A 6 2.95 -1.28 -10.00
N ALA A 7 2.62 -0.31 -10.86
CA ALA A 7 1.33 -0.27 -11.52
C ALA A 7 1.05 -1.57 -12.30
N ARG A 8 2.04 -2.06 -13.06
CA ARG A 8 1.90 -3.32 -13.82
C ARG A 8 1.68 -4.53 -12.93
N HIS A 9 2.41 -4.64 -11.82
CA HIS A 9 2.24 -5.76 -10.88
C HIS A 9 0.85 -5.76 -10.25
N LEU A 10 0.36 -4.61 -9.77
CA LEU A 10 -0.97 -4.49 -9.17
C LEU A 10 -2.10 -4.80 -10.16
N VAL A 11 -1.95 -4.39 -11.42
CA VAL A 11 -2.90 -4.76 -12.48
C VAL A 11 -2.92 -6.28 -12.67
N LEU A 12 -1.75 -6.93 -12.71
CA LEU A 12 -1.67 -8.38 -12.88
C LEU A 12 -2.30 -9.13 -11.70
N THR A 13 -1.95 -8.77 -10.46
CA THR A 13 -2.50 -9.43 -9.26
C THR A 13 -3.99 -9.15 -9.06
N GLY A 14 -4.45 -7.95 -9.41
CA GLY A 14 -5.84 -7.55 -9.34
C GLY A 14 -6.72 -8.08 -10.48
N SER A 15 -6.14 -8.49 -11.60
CA SER A 15 -6.88 -8.78 -12.83
C SER A 15 -7.89 -9.92 -12.69
N ALA A 16 -7.48 -11.07 -12.13
CA ALA A 16 -8.35 -12.22 -11.95
C ALA A 16 -9.53 -11.95 -10.99
N PRO A 17 -9.31 -11.50 -9.74
CA PRO A 17 -10.44 -11.17 -8.85
C PRO A 17 -11.26 -9.99 -9.38
N GLY A 18 -10.63 -9.00 -10.01
CA GLY A 18 -11.31 -7.86 -10.63
C GLY A 18 -12.22 -8.27 -11.77
N ALA A 19 -11.80 -9.22 -12.63
CA ALA A 19 -12.61 -9.75 -13.72
C ALA A 19 -13.84 -10.50 -13.19
N VAL A 20 -13.69 -11.31 -12.14
CA VAL A 20 -14.83 -12.02 -11.50
C VAL A 20 -15.85 -11.03 -10.95
N LEU A 21 -15.39 -10.02 -10.21
CA LEU A 21 -16.26 -9.01 -9.61
C LEU A 21 -16.92 -8.12 -10.68
N GLY A 22 -16.17 -7.73 -11.71
CA GLY A 22 -16.68 -6.95 -12.83
C GLY A 22 -17.72 -7.72 -13.64
N PHE A 23 -17.48 -9.00 -13.92
CA PHE A 23 -18.45 -9.87 -14.58
C PHE A 23 -19.73 -10.00 -13.76
N GLY A 24 -19.62 -10.29 -12.46
CA GLY A 24 -20.79 -10.40 -11.57
C GLY A 24 -21.61 -9.10 -11.53
N TRP A 25 -20.93 -7.94 -11.49
CA TRP A 25 -21.60 -6.64 -11.55
C TRP A 25 -22.36 -6.43 -12.87
N ILE A 26 -21.71 -6.69 -14.00
CA ILE A 26 -22.31 -6.59 -15.34
C ILE A 26 -23.49 -7.56 -15.47
N PHE A 27 -23.33 -8.80 -15.02
CA PHE A 27 -24.38 -9.80 -15.03
C PHE A 27 -25.63 -9.33 -14.26
N CYS A 28 -25.45 -8.77 -13.06
CA CYS A 28 -26.57 -8.20 -12.31
C CYS A 28 -27.25 -7.06 -13.06
N ALA A 29 -26.47 -6.14 -13.64
CA ALA A 29 -27.01 -5.00 -14.38
C ALA A 29 -27.85 -5.44 -15.59
N VAL A 30 -27.37 -6.42 -16.36
CA VAL A 30 -28.06 -6.95 -17.55
C VAL A 30 -29.35 -7.68 -17.17
N ASN A 31 -29.41 -8.30 -15.98
CA ASN A 31 -30.57 -9.06 -15.52
C ASN A 31 -31.50 -8.26 -14.58
N GLY A 32 -31.33 -6.94 -14.46
CA GLY A 32 -32.16 -6.11 -13.58
C GLY A 32 -32.01 -6.40 -12.08
N ALA A 33 -30.92 -7.08 -11.68
CA ALA A 33 -30.63 -7.41 -10.30
C ALA A 33 -29.75 -6.35 -9.61
N ASN A 34 -29.81 -6.29 -8.28
CA ASN A 34 -28.98 -5.38 -7.49
C ASN A 34 -27.51 -5.84 -7.46
N GLY A 35 -26.66 -5.20 -8.27
CA GLY A 35 -25.21 -5.46 -8.32
C GLY A 35 -24.35 -4.76 -7.27
N SER A 36 -24.96 -4.12 -6.24
CA SER A 36 -24.23 -3.28 -5.28
C SER A 36 -23.15 -4.02 -4.50
N LEU A 37 -23.32 -5.31 -4.21
CA LEU A 37 -22.31 -6.12 -3.55
C LEU A 37 -21.04 -6.23 -4.40
N PHE A 38 -21.18 -6.57 -5.69
CA PHE A 38 -20.05 -6.67 -6.61
C PHE A 38 -19.33 -5.33 -6.77
N ALA A 39 -20.08 -4.22 -6.88
CA ALA A 39 -19.49 -2.89 -6.95
C ALA A 39 -18.70 -2.53 -5.68
N LYS A 40 -19.24 -2.82 -4.49
CA LYS A 40 -18.55 -2.59 -3.22
C LYS A 40 -17.29 -3.45 -3.09
N LEU A 41 -17.36 -4.73 -3.44
CA LEU A 41 -16.21 -5.63 -3.43
C LEU A 41 -15.15 -5.19 -4.43
N LEU A 42 -15.55 -4.73 -5.61
CA LEU A 42 -14.62 -4.20 -6.61
C LEU A 42 -13.91 -2.94 -6.09
N ALA A 43 -14.64 -2.03 -5.43
CA ALA A 43 -14.05 -0.86 -4.79
C ALA A 43 -13.08 -1.25 -3.66
N ILE A 44 -13.44 -2.23 -2.82
CA ILE A 44 -12.56 -2.73 -1.76
C ILE A 44 -11.29 -3.36 -2.35
N LEU A 45 -11.40 -4.13 -3.43
CA LEU A 45 -10.25 -4.71 -4.11
C LEU A 45 -9.33 -3.63 -4.68
N VAL A 46 -9.89 -2.74 -5.52
CA VAL A 46 -9.10 -1.78 -6.29
C VAL A 46 -8.58 -0.64 -5.41
N VAL A 47 -9.48 0.02 -4.68
CA VAL A 47 -9.12 1.19 -3.86
C VAL A 47 -8.51 0.76 -2.54
N GLY A 48 -9.10 -0.26 -1.90
CA GLY A 48 -8.64 -0.78 -0.61
C GLY A 48 -7.36 -1.58 -0.74
N VAL A 49 -7.45 -2.80 -1.26
CA VAL A 49 -6.32 -3.75 -1.28
C VAL A 49 -5.20 -3.24 -2.18
N LEU A 50 -5.44 -3.09 -3.49
CA LEU A 50 -4.38 -2.72 -4.43
C LEU A 50 -3.89 -1.28 -4.19
N GLY A 51 -4.80 -0.36 -3.92
CA GLY A 51 -4.46 1.02 -3.60
C GLY A 51 -3.60 1.17 -2.34
N SER A 52 -3.87 0.40 -1.28
CA SER A 52 -3.07 0.47 -0.06
C SER A 52 -1.62 0.03 -0.28
N PHE A 53 -1.39 -1.07 -0.99
CA PHE A 53 -0.04 -1.49 -1.40
C PHE A 53 0.63 -0.47 -2.33
N PHE A 54 -0.13 0.16 -3.23
CA PHE A 54 0.41 1.22 -4.09
C PHE A 54 0.94 2.39 -3.27
N VAL A 55 0.15 2.86 -2.31
CA VAL A 55 0.53 3.97 -1.42
C VAL A 55 1.71 3.58 -0.53
N HIS A 56 1.73 2.34 -0.03
CA HIS A 56 2.84 1.80 0.75
C HIS A 56 4.16 1.85 -0.02
N GLU A 57 4.23 1.22 -1.19
CA GLU A 57 5.47 1.19 -1.98
C GLU A 57 5.86 2.59 -2.51
N SER A 58 4.88 3.44 -2.79
CA SER A 58 5.13 4.84 -3.16
C SER A 58 5.76 5.63 -2.01
N GLY A 59 5.34 5.38 -0.77
CA GLY A 59 5.92 6.01 0.42
C GLY A 59 7.41 5.71 0.56
N HIS A 60 7.83 4.46 0.37
CA HIS A 60 9.25 4.08 0.35
C HIS A 60 10.02 4.83 -0.74
N LEU A 61 9.48 4.88 -1.97
CA LEU A 61 10.14 5.55 -3.08
C LEU A 61 10.27 7.06 -2.86
N LEU A 62 9.23 7.72 -2.34
CA LEU A 62 9.25 9.15 -2.05
C LEU A 62 10.25 9.49 -0.95
N SER A 63 10.26 8.69 0.13
CA SER A 63 11.24 8.86 1.21
C SER A 63 12.66 8.64 0.72
N LEU A 64 12.89 7.62 -0.11
CA LEU A 64 14.20 7.36 -0.69
C LEU A 64 14.71 8.54 -1.51
N ARG A 65 13.88 9.10 -2.38
CA ARG A 65 14.26 10.27 -3.20
C ARG A 65 14.61 11.49 -2.34
N ALA A 66 13.97 11.64 -1.19
CA ALA A 66 14.21 12.76 -0.28
C ALA A 66 15.47 12.55 0.59
N THR A 67 15.75 11.32 1.01
CA THR A 67 16.82 11.04 2.00
C THR A 67 18.11 10.50 1.38
N SER A 68 18.04 9.90 0.19
CA SER A 68 19.18 9.29 -0.51
C SER A 68 18.96 9.32 -2.03
N PRO A 69 19.00 10.50 -2.66
CA PRO A 69 18.72 10.66 -4.10
C PRO A 69 19.69 9.88 -4.99
N ASP A 70 20.93 9.66 -4.54
CA ASP A 70 21.97 8.93 -5.27
C ASP A 70 21.94 7.41 -5.00
N ALA A 71 21.03 6.93 -4.14
CA ALA A 71 20.92 5.52 -3.84
C ALA A 71 20.40 4.73 -5.06
N VAL A 72 20.97 3.55 -5.26
CA VAL A 72 20.53 2.64 -6.31
C VAL A 72 19.36 1.83 -5.77
N ALA A 73 18.20 1.96 -6.41
CA ALA A 73 17.02 1.17 -6.07
C ALA A 73 16.52 0.33 -7.23
N CYS A 74 16.06 -0.88 -6.91
CA CYS A 74 15.45 -1.81 -7.86
C CYS A 74 14.15 -2.38 -7.31
N TRP A 75 13.21 -2.69 -8.21
CA TRP A 75 11.99 -3.40 -7.85
C TRP A 75 12.26 -4.89 -7.80
N GLU A 76 12.01 -5.51 -6.66
CA GLU A 76 11.90 -6.96 -6.54
C GLU A 76 10.42 -7.32 -6.74
N ILE A 77 10.13 -8.09 -7.79
CA ILE A 77 8.77 -8.49 -8.14
C ILE A 77 8.69 -10.01 -8.15
N THR A 78 7.79 -10.54 -7.33
CA THR A 78 7.40 -11.95 -7.30
C THR A 78 5.90 -12.05 -7.59
N LEU A 79 5.34 -13.27 -7.60
CA LEU A 79 3.90 -13.47 -7.75
C LEU A 79 3.07 -12.78 -6.64
N LEU A 80 3.60 -12.74 -5.41
CA LEU A 80 2.85 -12.31 -4.22
C LEU A 80 3.40 -11.02 -3.58
N ARG A 81 4.51 -10.50 -4.08
CA ARG A 81 5.21 -9.37 -3.46
C ARG A 81 5.87 -8.54 -4.53
N ILE A 82 5.64 -7.23 -4.47
CA ILE A 82 6.53 -6.23 -5.02
C ILE A 82 7.15 -5.46 -3.87
N SER A 83 8.44 -5.18 -3.95
CA SER A 83 9.14 -4.43 -2.91
C SER A 83 10.30 -3.63 -3.50
N LEU A 84 10.52 -2.44 -2.95
CA LEU A 84 11.66 -1.60 -3.32
C LEU A 84 12.93 -2.03 -2.58
N LEU A 85 13.89 -2.63 -3.29
CA LEU A 85 15.22 -2.90 -2.75
C LEU A 85 16.11 -1.67 -2.94
N VAL A 86 16.79 -1.26 -1.87
CA VAL A 86 17.68 -0.09 -1.87
C VAL A 86 19.11 -0.49 -1.51
N ARG A 87 20.08 0.02 -2.26
CA ARG A 87 21.51 -0.13 -2.00
C ARG A 87 22.18 1.25 -1.92
N ASN A 88 23.28 1.32 -1.18
CA ASN A 88 24.10 2.52 -1.02
C ASN A 88 23.36 3.74 -0.43
N THR A 89 22.55 3.51 0.61
CA THR A 89 21.95 4.59 1.40
C THR A 89 23.02 5.35 2.18
N SER A 90 22.83 6.66 2.31
CA SER A 90 23.82 7.60 2.88
C SER A 90 24.03 7.46 4.39
N SER A 91 23.01 7.05 5.15
CA SER A 91 23.12 6.92 6.61
C SER A 91 22.18 5.84 7.21
N PRO A 92 22.50 5.28 8.40
CA PRO A 92 21.63 4.33 9.08
C PRO A 92 20.24 4.90 9.43
N LEU A 93 20.15 6.19 9.72
CA LEU A 93 18.88 6.86 9.96
C LEU A 93 18.03 6.93 8.69
N ALA A 94 18.65 7.23 7.54
CA ALA A 94 17.96 7.24 6.25
C ALA A 94 17.41 5.84 5.92
N VAL A 95 18.14 4.77 6.25
CA VAL A 95 17.64 3.39 6.12
C VAL A 95 16.36 3.19 6.92
N SER A 96 16.35 3.60 8.20
CA SER A 96 15.16 3.46 9.06
C SER A 96 13.99 4.30 8.57
N LEU A 97 14.22 5.55 8.17
CA LEU A 97 13.17 6.42 7.64
C LEU A 97 12.56 5.87 6.36
N ASN A 98 13.41 5.44 5.42
CA ASN A 98 12.96 4.84 4.17
C ASN A 98 12.14 3.58 4.43
N ALA A 99 12.60 2.70 5.35
CA ALA A 99 11.88 1.49 5.71
C ALA A 99 10.56 1.73 6.48
N ALA A 100 10.42 2.86 7.18
CA ALA A 100 9.17 3.19 7.88
C ALA A 100 8.15 3.90 6.96
N ALA A 101 8.63 4.55 5.89
CA ALA A 101 7.84 5.50 5.12
C ALA A 101 6.60 4.89 4.45
N GLY A 102 6.70 3.69 3.88
CA GLY A 102 5.55 3.04 3.24
C GLY A 102 4.44 2.71 4.23
N SER A 103 4.81 2.09 5.35
CA SER A 103 3.90 1.75 6.44
C SER A 103 3.24 2.99 7.06
N LEU A 104 4.02 4.02 7.38
CA LEU A 104 3.50 5.26 7.96
C LEU A 104 2.64 6.05 6.97
N GLY A 105 3.06 6.16 5.71
CA GLY A 105 2.31 6.86 4.67
C GLY A 105 0.93 6.22 4.44
N SER A 106 0.89 4.89 4.40
CA SER A 106 -0.36 4.13 4.30
C SER A 106 -1.24 4.33 5.53
N ALA A 107 -0.66 4.30 6.73
CA ALA A 107 -1.41 4.53 7.97
C ALA A 107 -2.03 5.93 8.02
N VAL A 108 -1.28 6.96 7.63
CA VAL A 108 -1.79 8.35 7.53
C VAL A 108 -2.94 8.44 6.54
N ALA A 109 -2.80 7.83 5.35
CA ALA A 109 -3.87 7.78 4.37
C ALA A 109 -5.12 7.04 4.90
N GLY A 110 -4.93 5.92 5.62
CA GLY A 110 -6.01 5.18 6.27
C GLY A 110 -6.77 6.03 7.30
N CYS A 111 -6.05 6.73 8.18
CA CYS A 111 -6.65 7.68 9.12
C CYS A 111 -7.45 8.77 8.40
N ALA A 112 -6.90 9.35 7.33
CA ALA A 112 -7.60 10.37 6.54
C ALA A 112 -8.90 9.83 5.93
N ILE A 113 -8.88 8.60 5.38
CA ILE A 113 -10.08 7.94 4.84
C ILE A 113 -11.13 7.70 5.93
N LEU A 114 -10.72 7.21 7.11
CA LEU A 114 -11.61 6.97 8.24
C LEU A 114 -12.26 8.27 8.75
N LEU A 115 -11.49 9.36 8.82
CA LEU A 115 -12.01 10.67 9.20
C LEU A 115 -12.98 11.23 8.13
N ALA A 116 -12.65 11.01 6.85
CA ALA A 116 -13.47 11.43 5.73
C ALA A 116 -14.72 10.57 5.51
N GLN A 117 -14.92 9.46 6.24
CA GLN A 117 -16.05 8.54 6.00
C GLN A 117 -17.42 9.25 6.05
N ARG A 118 -17.54 10.31 6.85
CA ARG A 118 -18.77 11.10 7.02
C ARG A 118 -19.16 11.89 5.78
N LEU A 119 -18.23 12.04 4.82
CA LEU A 119 -18.48 12.69 3.54
C LEU A 119 -19.18 11.76 2.53
N PHE A 120 -19.30 10.47 2.85
CA PHE A 120 -19.91 9.48 1.99
C PHE A 120 -21.33 9.12 2.44
N PRO A 121 -22.23 8.73 1.50
CA PRO A 121 -23.54 8.20 1.83
C PRO A 121 -23.47 7.02 2.82
N SER A 122 -24.46 6.90 3.70
CA SER A 122 -24.53 5.83 4.71
C SER A 122 -24.47 4.42 4.10
N SER A 123 -24.97 4.26 2.87
CA SER A 123 -24.90 3.01 2.10
C SER A 123 -23.48 2.57 1.75
N LEU A 124 -22.50 3.48 1.77
CA LEU A 124 -21.07 3.24 1.50
C LEU A 124 -20.20 3.30 2.76
N ALA A 125 -20.73 3.76 3.89
CA ALA A 125 -19.94 4.00 5.10
C ALA A 125 -19.11 2.78 5.52
N GLY A 126 -19.70 1.58 5.56
CA GLY A 126 -18.97 0.36 5.89
C GLY A 126 -17.88 -0.02 4.88
N THR A 127 -18.08 0.28 3.59
CA THR A 127 -17.08 0.04 2.54
C THR A 127 -15.90 1.00 2.69
N VAL A 128 -16.16 2.29 2.90
CA VAL A 128 -15.12 3.31 3.12
C VAL A 128 -14.36 3.03 4.42
N GLN A 129 -15.07 2.63 5.48
CA GLN A 129 -14.47 2.26 6.75
C GLN A 129 -13.51 1.08 6.58
N LEU A 130 -13.93 0.01 5.88
CA LEU A 130 -13.06 -1.14 5.61
C LEU A 130 -11.83 -0.74 4.79
N ILE A 131 -11.99 0.09 3.76
CA ILE A 131 -10.86 0.63 2.98
C ILE A 131 -9.89 1.37 3.90
N GLY A 132 -10.37 2.27 4.76
CA GLY A 132 -9.52 2.99 5.70
C GLY A 132 -8.74 2.06 6.64
N TRP A 133 -9.37 0.98 7.13
CA TRP A 133 -8.70 -0.04 7.94
C TRP A 133 -7.65 -0.85 7.17
N LEU A 134 -7.89 -1.17 5.89
CA LEU A 134 -6.91 -1.87 5.05
C LEU A 134 -5.61 -1.05 4.91
N TYR A 135 -5.74 0.26 4.72
CA TYR A 135 -4.59 1.18 4.71
C TYR A 135 -3.91 1.24 6.08
N LEU A 136 -4.71 1.42 7.14
CA LEU A 136 -4.19 1.55 8.50
C LEU A 136 -3.46 0.29 9.00
N ALA A 137 -3.90 -0.90 8.56
CA ALA A 137 -3.28 -2.19 8.91
C ALA A 137 -1.81 -2.30 8.49
N HIS A 138 -1.34 -1.49 7.53
CA HIS A 138 0.07 -1.45 7.13
C HIS A 138 0.98 -0.98 8.28
N ILE A 139 0.46 -0.33 9.33
CA ILE A 139 1.26 0.00 10.52
C ILE A 139 1.85 -1.26 11.18
N LEU A 140 1.21 -2.42 11.03
CA LEU A 140 1.70 -3.69 11.55
C LEU A 140 3.01 -4.11 10.88
N PHE A 141 3.29 -3.63 9.67
CA PHE A 141 4.58 -3.88 9.01
C PHE A 141 5.74 -3.14 9.68
N LEU A 142 5.51 -2.23 10.63
CA LEU A 142 6.59 -1.69 11.47
C LEU A 142 6.99 -2.63 12.62
N ILE A 143 6.21 -3.68 12.89
CA ILE A 143 6.44 -4.60 14.01
C ILE A 143 7.24 -5.82 13.52
N PRO A 144 8.44 -6.09 14.07
CA PRO A 144 9.17 -7.33 13.78
C PRO A 144 8.28 -8.56 14.04
N PRO A 145 8.29 -9.59 13.16
CA PRO A 145 9.36 -9.98 12.24
C PRO A 145 9.21 -9.46 10.79
N SER A 146 8.34 -8.48 10.52
CA SER A 146 8.22 -7.88 9.19
C SER A 146 9.56 -7.34 8.66
N THR A 147 9.70 -7.30 7.34
CA THR A 147 10.91 -6.78 6.68
C THR A 147 11.16 -5.31 7.01
N ASP A 148 10.12 -4.48 6.90
CA ASP A 148 10.18 -3.05 7.26
C ASP A 148 10.57 -2.86 8.72
N GLY A 149 9.84 -3.49 9.65
CA GLY A 149 10.10 -3.39 11.08
C GLY A 149 11.50 -3.84 11.49
N ARG A 150 12.02 -4.94 10.89
CA ARG A 150 13.41 -5.36 11.08
C ARG A 150 14.41 -4.33 10.56
N THR A 151 14.16 -3.75 9.40
CA THR A 151 15.03 -2.76 8.76
C THR A 151 15.06 -1.45 9.56
N VAL A 152 13.90 -1.01 10.04
CA VAL A 152 13.76 0.13 10.95
C VAL A 152 14.59 -0.09 12.21
N LEU A 153 14.39 -1.23 12.88
CA LEU A 153 15.11 -1.56 14.12
C LEU A 153 16.62 -1.65 13.90
N PHE A 154 17.06 -2.27 12.81
CA PHE A 154 18.47 -2.37 12.45
C PHE A 154 19.11 -0.99 12.23
N GLY A 155 18.49 -0.14 11.41
CA GLY A 155 19.02 1.20 11.14
C GLY A 155 19.09 2.09 12.39
N LEU A 156 18.09 1.99 13.28
CA LEU A 156 18.06 2.75 14.54
C LEU A 156 19.15 2.29 15.52
N ARG A 157 19.38 0.97 15.64
CA ARG A 157 20.47 0.42 16.46
C ARG A 157 21.83 0.90 15.95
N LYS A 158 22.06 0.78 14.64
CA LYS A 158 23.31 1.19 14.01
C LYS A 158 23.54 2.71 14.08
N HIS A 159 22.48 3.51 13.98
CA HIS A 159 22.58 4.96 14.18
C HIS A 159 23.05 5.30 15.60
N ARG A 160 22.51 4.61 16.61
CA ARG A 160 22.90 4.81 18.02
C ARG A 160 24.35 4.39 18.31
N GLU A 161 24.89 3.43 17.56
CA GLU A 161 26.28 2.98 17.71
C GLU A 161 27.29 3.96 17.08
N LEU A 162 26.86 4.78 16.13
CA LEU A 162 27.73 5.67 15.34
C LEU A 162 27.64 7.15 15.70
N GLY A 163 26.70 7.53 16.57
CA GLY A 163 26.52 8.90 17.08
C GLY A 163 26.67 8.96 18.59
#